data_AF-A0A1X7SS67-F1
#
_entry.id   AF-A0A1X7SS67-F1
#
_cell.length_a   1.000
_cell.length_b   1.000
_cell.length_c   1.000
_cell.angle_alpha   90.00
_cell.angle_beta   90.00
_cell.angle_gamma   90.00
#
_symmetry.space_group_name_H-M   'P 1'
#
loop_
_entity.id
_entity.type
_entity.pdbx_description
1 polymer ?
#
loop_
_entity_poly.entity_id
_entity_poly.type
_entity_poly.pdbx_seq_one_letter_code
_entity_poly.pdbx_strand_id
1 'polypeptide(L)'
;MHFWDCGGQPAFLEILPVFLTSRTTFLLHFDASKDLNSKWQSVHYIDGIQYDGEEVNLSTLMHMLNWMACVHSHLMKYGADGSIPDYPRMYCIGTHGDLLTDRKKEQVRSELISHYKDKEYAKLISDTLIIDNTSSGKGESEDPNIEVVRSAIIDITRNKLI
;
A
#
# COMPACT_ATOMS: atom_id res chain seq x y z
N MET A 1 -15.87 9.91 4.82
CA MET A 1 -14.63 9.15 4.54
C MET A 1 -13.58 9.58 5.55
N HIS A 2 -12.87 8.63 6.18
CA HIS A 2 -11.78 8.93 7.11
C HIS A 2 -10.47 8.40 6.51
N PHE A 3 -9.43 9.24 6.47
CA PHE A 3 -8.08 8.83 6.10
C PHE A 3 -7.25 8.67 7.37
N TRP A 4 -6.54 7.54 7.45
CA TRP A 4 -5.67 7.20 8.57
C TRP A 4 -4.27 7.00 8.01
N ASP A 5 -3.34 7.87 8.39
CA ASP A 5 -1.92 7.69 8.09
C ASP A 5 -1.25 7.02 9.29
N CYS A 6 -0.75 5.80 9.07
CA CYS A 6 -0.11 5.00 10.10
C CYS A 6 1.41 5.20 10.17
N GLY A 7 2.00 6.05 9.30
CA GLY A 7 3.43 6.35 9.28
C GLY A 7 4.37 5.16 9.08
N GLY A 8 3.83 3.97 8.76
CA GLY A 8 4.55 2.71 8.64
C GLY A 8 5.16 2.16 9.94
N GLN A 9 4.82 2.72 11.11
CA GLN A 9 5.46 2.27 12.35
C GLN A 9 4.99 0.86 12.73
N PRO A 10 5.89 -0.05 13.18
CA PRO A 10 5.51 -1.40 13.62
C PRO A 10 4.44 -1.41 14.71
N ALA A 11 4.44 -0.41 15.61
CA ALA A 11 3.41 -0.26 16.65
C ALA A 11 1.99 -0.17 16.08
N PHE A 12 1.82 0.39 14.87
CA PHE A 12 0.51 0.44 14.23
C PHE A 12 0.00 -0.94 13.81
N LEU A 13 0.86 -1.94 13.55
CA LEU A 13 0.43 -3.31 13.29
C LEU A 13 -0.23 -3.94 14.52
N GLU A 14 0.23 -3.57 15.72
CA GLU A 14 -0.27 -4.11 16.99
C GLU A 14 -1.66 -3.57 17.34
N ILE A 15 -1.90 -2.28 17.05
CA ILE A 15 -3.20 -1.63 17.31
C ILE A 15 -4.15 -1.67 16.12
N LEU A 16 -3.65 -2.06 14.94
CA LEU A 16 -4.43 -2.13 13.70
C LEU A 16 -5.79 -2.79 13.92
N PRO A 17 -5.88 -3.97 14.56
CA PRO A 17 -7.15 -4.68 14.72
C PRO A 17 -8.27 -3.88 15.39
N VAL A 18 -7.95 -2.88 16.20
CA VAL A 18 -8.93 -1.97 16.83
C VAL A 18 -9.56 -1.00 15.83
N PHE A 19 -8.82 -0.64 14.78
CA PHE A 19 -9.22 0.32 13.74
C PHE A 19 -9.63 -0.36 12.42
N LEU A 20 -9.37 -1.65 12.28
CA LEU A 20 -9.72 -2.43 11.10
C LEU A 20 -11.23 -2.65 11.02
N THR A 21 -11.85 -2.17 9.94
CA THR A 21 -13.21 -2.54 9.57
C THR A 21 -13.21 -3.26 8.22
N SER A 22 -14.20 -4.12 7.99
CA SER A 22 -14.31 -4.84 6.72
C SER A 22 -14.60 -3.93 5.53
N ARG A 23 -14.91 -2.63 5.72
CA ARG A 23 -15.16 -1.64 4.66
C ARG A 23 -14.02 -0.63 4.57
N THR A 24 -12.80 -1.13 4.41
CA THR A 24 -11.58 -0.32 4.35
C THR A 24 -10.77 -0.65 3.09
N THR A 25 -10.26 0.41 2.44
CA THR A 25 -9.19 0.31 1.43
C THR A 25 -7.85 0.64 2.06
N PHE A 26 -6.88 -0.25 1.91
CA PHE A 26 -5.51 -0.06 2.39
C PHE A 26 -4.62 0.42 1.25
N LEU A 27 -3.87 1.48 1.49
CA LEU A 27 -2.83 1.97 0.58
C LEU A 27 -1.48 1.70 1.24
N LEU A 28 -0.76 0.70 0.75
CA LEU A 28 0.53 0.30 1.31
C LEU A 28 1.65 0.94 0.49
N HIS A 29 2.23 2.01 1.06
CA HIS A 29 3.25 2.81 0.37
C HIS A 29 4.66 2.30 0.65
N PHE A 30 5.51 2.33 -0.38
CA PHE A 30 6.95 2.11 -0.25
C PHE A 30 7.72 2.96 -1.27
N ASP A 31 8.99 3.22 -1.01
CA ASP A 31 9.88 3.92 -1.95
C ASP A 31 10.41 2.92 -3.00
N ALA A 32 9.94 3.01 -4.24
CA ALA A 32 10.32 2.09 -5.30
C ALA A 32 11.73 2.36 -5.85
N SER A 33 12.32 3.51 -5.54
CA SER A 33 13.69 3.84 -5.94
C SER A 33 14.74 3.08 -5.13
N LYS A 34 14.35 2.52 -3.97
CA LYS A 34 15.20 1.76 -3.06
C LYS A 34 15.05 0.26 -3.25
N ASP A 35 16.07 -0.49 -2.81
CA ASP A 35 16.02 -1.96 -2.79
C ASP A 35 15.00 -2.44 -1.76
N LEU A 36 14.12 -3.37 -2.13
CA LEU A 36 13.10 -3.91 -1.23
C LEU A 36 13.70 -4.63 -0.01
N ASN A 37 14.94 -5.12 -0.11
CA ASN A 37 15.69 -5.75 0.98
C ASN A 37 16.43 -4.75 1.87
N SER A 38 16.46 -3.47 1.49
CA SER A 38 16.97 -2.42 2.36
C SER A 38 16.09 -2.33 3.61
N LYS A 39 16.74 -2.03 4.74
CA LYS A 39 16.04 -1.88 6.00
C LYS A 39 15.06 -0.72 5.94
N TRP A 40 13.92 -0.91 6.56
CA TRP A 40 12.86 0.08 6.62
C TRP A 40 13.22 1.16 7.63
N GLN A 41 12.97 2.41 7.25
CA GLN A 41 13.12 3.57 8.09
C GLN A 41 11.93 4.50 7.85
N SER A 42 11.34 4.99 8.94
CA SER A 42 10.31 6.02 8.84
C SER A 42 10.95 7.35 8.46
N VAL A 43 10.29 8.09 7.58
CA VAL A 43 10.68 9.46 7.21
C VAL A 43 9.46 10.34 7.41
N HIS A 44 9.62 11.39 8.22
CA HIS A 44 8.56 12.34 8.52
C HIS A 44 9.02 13.76 8.22
N TYR A 45 8.10 14.61 7.81
CA TYR A 45 8.38 16.04 7.60
C TYR A 45 7.61 16.86 8.63
N ILE A 46 8.33 17.66 9.42
CA ILE A 46 7.76 18.63 10.36
C ILE A 46 8.20 20.00 9.89
N ASP A 47 7.24 20.87 9.55
CA ASP A 47 7.49 22.22 9.01
C ASP A 47 8.47 22.25 7.82
N GLY A 48 8.39 21.22 6.96
CA GLY A 48 9.26 21.07 5.78
C GLY A 48 10.66 20.52 6.06
N ILE A 49 11.00 20.26 7.32
CA ILE A 49 12.25 19.65 7.74
C ILE A 49 12.07 18.14 7.82
N GLN A 50 12.98 17.39 7.19
CA GLN A 50 12.99 15.94 7.22
C GLN A 50 13.54 15.43 8.56
N TYR A 51 12.81 14.49 9.16
CA TYR A 51 13.19 13.75 10.34
C TYR A 51 13.14 12.26 10.01
N ASP A 52 14.29 11.62 10.09
CA ASP A 52 14.41 10.19 9.91
C ASP A 52 14.24 9.51 11.26
N GLY A 53 13.30 8.56 11.32
CA GLY A 53 13.13 7.71 12.49
C GLY A 53 14.23 6.66 12.60
N GLU A 54 14.12 5.80 13.61
CA GLU A 54 15.06 4.70 13.76
C GLU A 54 14.89 3.68 12.62
N GLU A 55 16.02 3.22 12.10
CA GLU A 55 16.07 2.11 11.16
C GLU A 55 15.65 0.83 11.87
N VAL A 56 14.60 0.19 11.39
CA VAL A 56 14.11 -1.06 11.96
C VAL A 56 14.92 -2.21 11.36
N ASN A 57 15.19 -3.24 12.16
CA ASN A 57 15.87 -4.45 11.70
C ASN A 57 14.94 -5.38 10.86
N LEU A 58 14.17 -4.79 9.96
CA LEU A 58 13.25 -5.43 9.01
C LEU A 58 13.41 -4.75 7.66
N SER A 59 13.45 -5.51 6.58
CA SER A 59 13.44 -4.93 5.25
C SER A 59 12.09 -4.34 4.89
N THR A 60 12.07 -3.39 3.94
CA THR A 60 10.83 -2.86 3.36
C THR A 60 9.93 -3.98 2.86
N LEU A 61 10.49 -4.99 2.17
CA LEU A 61 9.77 -6.18 1.73
C LEU A 61 9.10 -6.90 2.89
N MET A 62 9.87 -7.25 3.92
CA MET A 62 9.35 -8.01 5.06
C MET A 62 8.26 -7.20 5.78
N HIS A 63 8.47 -5.89 5.91
CA HIS A 63 7.50 -4.99 6.51
C HIS A 63 6.18 -4.99 5.71
N MET A 64 6.24 -4.85 4.38
CA MET A 64 5.06 -4.91 3.52
C MET A 64 4.31 -6.25 3.61
N LEU A 65 5.03 -7.37 3.56
CA LEU A 65 4.43 -8.71 3.66
C LEU A 65 3.76 -8.92 5.03
N ASN A 66 4.36 -8.40 6.11
CA ASN A 66 3.76 -8.46 7.44
C ASN A 66 2.46 -7.65 7.51
N TRP A 67 2.39 -6.48 6.88
CA TRP A 67 1.15 -5.70 6.75
C TRP A 67 0.08 -6.47 6.00
N MET A 68 0.41 -7.05 4.84
CA MET A 68 -0.53 -7.85 4.05
C MET A 68 -1.09 -9.04 4.86
N ALA A 69 -0.20 -9.77 5.53
CA ALA A 69 -0.57 -10.91 6.35
C ALA A 69 -1.44 -10.50 7.55
N CYS A 70 -1.10 -9.39 8.23
CA CYS A 70 -1.84 -8.88 9.38
C CYS A 70 -3.26 -8.44 9.00
N VAL A 71 -3.42 -7.69 7.91
CA VAL A 71 -4.74 -7.27 7.43
C VAL A 71 -5.58 -8.49 7.06
N HIS A 72 -5.00 -9.45 6.33
CA HIS A 72 -5.69 -10.68 5.97
C HIS A 72 -6.14 -11.49 7.18
N SER A 73 -5.26 -11.75 8.15
CA SER A 73 -5.60 -12.57 9.30
C SER A 73 -6.73 -11.99 10.16
N HIS A 74 -6.85 -10.66 10.23
CA HIS A 74 -7.86 -10.00 11.05
C HIS A 74 -9.18 -9.74 10.32
N LEU A 75 -9.13 -9.37 9.04
CA LEU A 75 -10.31 -8.90 8.32
C LEU A 75 -10.87 -9.87 7.30
N MET A 76 -10.06 -10.79 6.78
CA MET A 76 -10.51 -11.66 5.69
C MET A 76 -11.42 -12.75 6.24
N LYS A 77 -12.73 -12.62 5.96
CA LYS A 77 -13.76 -13.60 6.31
C LYS A 77 -14.48 -14.05 5.04
N TYR A 78 -14.30 -15.31 4.68
CA TYR A 78 -14.97 -15.90 3.53
C TYR A 78 -16.48 -16.01 3.76
N GLY A 79 -17.26 -15.83 2.70
CA GLY A 79 -18.67 -16.19 2.72
C GLY A 79 -18.86 -17.68 2.99
N ALA A 80 -20.05 -18.08 3.45
CA ALA A 80 -20.36 -19.49 3.70
C ALA A 80 -20.25 -20.37 2.43
N ASP A 81 -20.34 -19.75 1.25
CA ASP A 81 -20.16 -20.32 -0.08
C ASP A 81 -18.72 -20.25 -0.60
N GLY A 82 -17.78 -19.76 0.21
CA GLY A 82 -16.38 -19.54 -0.19
C GLY A 82 -16.15 -18.26 -0.98
N SER A 83 -17.17 -17.40 -1.14
CA SER A 83 -17.01 -16.11 -1.83
C SER A 83 -16.01 -15.20 -1.10
N ILE A 84 -15.24 -14.46 -1.90
CA ILE A 84 -14.34 -13.42 -1.41
C ILE A 84 -15.19 -12.15 -1.24
N PRO A 85 -15.23 -11.54 -0.05
CA PRO A 85 -15.98 -10.31 0.17
C PRO A 85 -15.38 -9.18 -0.67
N ASP A 86 -16.20 -8.21 -1.04
CA ASP A 86 -15.77 -7.03 -1.79
C ASP A 86 -14.68 -6.23 -1.08
N TYR A 87 -14.65 -6.28 0.26
CA TYR A 87 -13.66 -5.60 1.10
C TYR A 87 -13.23 -6.48 2.28
N PRO A 88 -12.02 -6.23 2.84
CA PRO A 88 -11.08 -5.17 2.49
C PRO A 88 -10.37 -5.35 1.15
N ARG A 89 -9.83 -4.25 0.62
CA ARG A 89 -8.97 -4.24 -0.58
C ARG A 89 -7.69 -3.46 -0.32
N MET A 90 -6.60 -3.88 -0.95
CA MET A 90 -5.27 -3.29 -0.75
C MET A 90 -4.64 -2.91 -2.09
N TYR A 91 -4.03 -1.73 -2.14
CA TYR A 91 -3.18 -1.28 -3.25
C TYR A 91 -1.76 -1.14 -2.73
N CYS A 92 -0.81 -1.82 -3.37
CA CYS A 92 0.61 -1.61 -3.10
C CYS A 92 1.10 -0.49 -4.01
N ILE A 93 1.66 0.57 -3.44
CA ILE A 93 2.04 1.77 -4.19
C ILE A 93 3.51 2.06 -3.96
N GLY A 94 4.32 1.84 -4.98
CA GLY A 94 5.69 2.28 -5.05
C GLY A 94 5.77 3.73 -5.48
N THR A 95 6.27 4.62 -4.61
CA THR A 95 6.50 6.04 -4.91
C THR A 95 7.86 6.26 -5.58
N HIS A 96 8.15 7.51 -5.96
CA HIS A 96 9.38 7.92 -6.64
C HIS A 96 9.57 7.26 -8.02
N GLY A 97 8.47 7.02 -8.73
CA GLY A 97 8.49 6.48 -10.08
C GLY A 97 9.20 7.39 -11.08
N ASP A 98 9.28 8.70 -10.84
CA ASP A 98 10.07 9.67 -11.62
C ASP A 98 11.58 9.35 -11.62
N LEU A 99 12.08 8.70 -10.56
CA LEU A 99 13.48 8.30 -10.44
C LEU A 99 13.80 6.98 -11.18
N LEU A 100 12.79 6.35 -11.79
CA LEU A 100 12.90 5.01 -12.37
C LEU A 100 12.59 5.02 -13.87
N THR A 101 13.42 4.31 -14.64
CA THR A 101 13.06 3.93 -16.02
C THR A 101 11.87 2.96 -16.01
N ASP A 102 11.07 2.93 -17.08
CA ASP A 102 9.92 2.01 -17.19
C ASP A 102 10.30 0.54 -16.99
N ARG A 103 11.46 0.13 -17.50
CA ARG A 103 12.01 -1.22 -17.26
C ARG A 103 12.23 -1.48 -15.77
N LYS A 104 12.74 -0.51 -15.02
CA LYS A 104 13.00 -0.67 -13.58
C LYS A 104 11.70 -0.62 -12.77
N LYS A 105 10.72 0.21 -13.17
CA LYS A 105 9.36 0.18 -12.59
C LYS A 105 8.77 -1.22 -12.69
N GLU A 106 8.82 -1.83 -13.88
CA GLU A 106 8.29 -3.18 -14.09
C GLU A 106 9.06 -4.24 -13.30
N GLN A 107 10.39 -4.12 -13.20
CA GLN A 107 11.19 -5.02 -12.39
C GLN A 107 10.79 -4.99 -10.90
N VAL A 108 10.68 -3.79 -10.31
CA VAL A 108 10.29 -3.64 -8.90
C VAL A 108 8.85 -4.15 -8.66
N ARG A 109 7.94 -3.83 -9.58
CA ARG A 109 6.55 -4.34 -9.56
C ARG A 109 6.52 -5.86 -9.58
N SER A 110 7.18 -6.47 -10.55
CA SER A 110 7.25 -7.93 -10.72
C SER A 110 7.94 -8.62 -9.54
N GLU A 111 9.01 -8.03 -8.99
CA GLU A 111 9.70 -8.52 -7.80
C GLU A 111 8.74 -8.61 -6.61
N LEU A 112 8.05 -7.51 -6.26
CA LEU A 112 7.09 -7.50 -5.15
C LEU A 112 5.96 -8.51 -5.37
N ILE A 113 5.36 -8.55 -6.57
CA ILE A 113 4.30 -9.52 -6.92
C ILE A 113 4.79 -10.96 -6.70
N SER A 114 6.02 -11.28 -7.10
CA SER A 114 6.57 -12.63 -6.97
C SER A 114 6.62 -13.13 -5.52
N HIS A 115 6.74 -12.22 -4.55
CA HIS A 115 6.78 -12.57 -3.13
C HIS A 115 5.42 -12.87 -2.51
N TYR A 116 4.34 -12.28 -3.03
CA TYR A 116 3.01 -12.44 -2.45
C TYR A 116 2.03 -13.26 -3.30
N LYS A 117 2.25 -13.43 -4.60
CA LYS A 117 1.24 -13.99 -5.54
C LYS A 117 0.66 -15.35 -5.13
N ASP A 118 1.46 -16.19 -4.48
CA ASP A 118 1.08 -17.55 -4.06
C ASP A 118 0.61 -17.61 -2.59
N LYS A 119 0.34 -16.45 -1.97
CA LYS A 119 -0.08 -16.32 -0.58
C LYS A 119 -1.57 -16.07 -0.50
N GLU A 120 -2.21 -16.52 0.58
CA GLU A 120 -3.65 -16.32 0.79
C GLU A 120 -4.06 -14.83 0.78
N TYR A 121 -3.19 -13.96 1.32
CA TYR A 121 -3.44 -12.51 1.34
C TYR A 121 -3.33 -11.83 -0.03
N ALA A 122 -2.88 -12.52 -1.08
CA ALA A 122 -2.91 -12.00 -2.45
C ALA A 122 -4.34 -11.64 -2.89
N LYS A 123 -5.34 -12.35 -2.37
CA LYS A 123 -6.77 -12.10 -2.63
C LYS A 123 -7.24 -10.72 -2.18
N LEU A 124 -6.52 -10.07 -1.26
CA LEU A 124 -6.82 -8.69 -0.84
C LEU A 124 -6.28 -7.64 -1.82
N ILE A 125 -5.25 -7.99 -2.60
CA ILE A 125 -4.48 -7.04 -3.37
C ILE A 125 -5.20 -6.78 -4.69
N SER A 126 -5.66 -5.55 -4.87
CA SER A 126 -6.33 -5.10 -6.10
C SER A 126 -5.32 -4.74 -7.18
N ASP A 127 -4.23 -4.07 -6.80
CA ASP A 127 -3.16 -3.74 -7.75
C ASP A 127 -1.83 -3.47 -7.02
N THR A 128 -0.74 -3.51 -7.79
CA THR A 128 0.59 -3.04 -7.42
C THR A 128 1.06 -2.04 -8.46
N LEU A 129 1.17 -0.78 -8.05
CA LEU A 129 1.42 0.36 -8.93
C LEU A 129 2.75 1.00 -8.55
N ILE A 130 3.53 1.41 -9.56
CA ILE A 130 4.69 2.28 -9.37
C ILE A 130 4.32 3.63 -9.96
N ILE A 131 4.35 4.68 -9.13
CA ILE A 131 3.81 5.99 -9.46
C ILE A 131 4.88 7.08 -9.35
N ASP A 132 4.89 8.01 -10.30
CA ASP A 132 5.47 9.33 -10.10
C ASP A 132 4.51 10.18 -9.25
N ASN A 133 4.70 10.14 -7.93
CA ASN A 133 3.91 10.95 -7.00
C ASN A 133 4.22 12.45 -7.07
N THR A 134 5.30 12.88 -7.75
CA THR A 134 5.63 14.30 -7.95
C THR A 134 4.78 14.94 -9.04
N SER A 135 4.15 14.12 -9.89
CA SER A 135 3.23 14.54 -10.94
C SER A 135 1.80 14.79 -10.45
N SER A 136 1.49 14.42 -9.20
CA SER A 136 0.16 14.54 -8.60
C SER A 136 -0.40 15.97 -8.70
N GLY A 137 -1.63 16.09 -9.18
CA GLY A 137 -2.33 17.37 -9.35
C GLY A 137 -1.91 18.17 -10.59
N LYS A 138 -1.04 17.64 -11.47
CA LYS A 138 -0.57 18.35 -12.68
C LYS A 138 -1.42 18.11 -13.94
N GLY A 139 -2.69 17.72 -13.78
CA GLY A 139 -3.65 17.57 -14.88
C GLY A 139 -3.22 16.51 -15.90
N GLU A 140 -3.12 16.87 -17.18
CA GLU A 140 -2.76 15.95 -18.27
C GLU A 140 -1.36 15.33 -18.14
N SER A 141 -0.48 15.93 -17.32
CA SER A 141 0.87 15.43 -17.05
C SER A 141 0.97 14.57 -15.78
N GLU A 142 -0.16 14.31 -15.11
CA GLU A 142 -0.22 13.42 -13.96
C GLU A 142 0.00 11.96 -14.39
N ASP A 143 0.74 11.20 -13.58
CA ASP A 143 0.93 9.77 -13.79
C ASP A 143 -0.45 9.07 -13.83
N PRO A 144 -0.77 8.33 -14.91
CA PRO A 144 -2.07 7.70 -15.07
C PRO A 144 -2.40 6.68 -13.96
N ASN A 145 -1.41 6.12 -13.28
CA ASN A 145 -1.63 5.21 -12.15
C ASN A 145 -2.22 5.93 -10.93
N ILE A 146 -2.07 7.26 -10.81
CA ILE A 146 -2.73 8.03 -9.76
C ILE A 146 -4.25 8.00 -9.96
N GLU A 147 -4.73 8.04 -11.21
CA GLU A 147 -6.17 7.94 -11.50
C GLU A 147 -6.75 6.58 -11.11
N VAL A 148 -5.97 5.50 -11.24
CA VAL A 148 -6.38 4.16 -10.78
C VAL A 148 -6.67 4.18 -9.28
N VAL A 149 -5.77 4.75 -8.48
CA VAL A 149 -5.95 4.86 -7.02
C VAL A 149 -7.11 5.81 -6.68
N ARG A 150 -7.21 6.95 -7.38
CA ARG A 150 -8.29 7.92 -7.19
C ARG A 150 -9.66 7.31 -7.47
N SER A 151 -9.80 6.58 -8.57
CA SER A 151 -11.02 5.88 -8.95
C SER A 151 -11.40 4.81 -7.92
N ALA A 152 -10.44 4.06 -7.37
CA ALA A 152 -10.70 3.10 -6.30
C ALA A 152 -11.24 3.76 -5.01
N ILE A 153 -10.72 4.94 -4.65
CA ILE A 153 -11.18 5.73 -3.51
C ILE A 153 -12.60 6.28 -3.76
N ILE A 154 -12.89 6.74 -4.97
CA ILE A 154 -14.22 7.23 -5.35
C ILE A 154 -15.24 6.08 -5.30
N ASP A 155 -14.88 4.89 -5.80
CA ASP A 155 -15.76 3.73 -5.84
C ASP A 155 -16.22 3.29 -4.44
N ILE A 156 -15.27 3.10 -3.50
CA ILE A 156 -15.63 2.74 -2.11
C ILE A 156 -16.54 3.80 -1.48
N THR A 157 -16.32 5.07 -1.80
CA THR A 157 -17.10 6.20 -1.25
C THR A 157 -18.52 6.23 -1.79
N ARG A 158 -18.71 5.99 -3.09
CA ARG A 158 -20.02 6.12 -3.75
C ARG A 158 -20.88 4.88 -3.64
N ASN A 159 -20.28 3.70 -3.77
CA ASN A 159 -21.03 2.47 -4.01
C ASN A 159 -21.12 1.54 -2.79
N LYS A 160 -20.31 1.79 -1.74
CA LYS A 160 -20.05 0.79 -0.69
C LYS A 160 -20.09 1.33 0.74
N LEU A 161 -20.12 2.65 0.91
CA LEU A 161 -20.28 3.34 2.21
C LEU A 161 -21.70 3.89 2.45
N ILE A 162 -22.65 3.67 1.52
CA ILE A 162 -24.08 4.02 1.64
C ILE A 162 -24.88 2.79 2.04
#